data_AF-A0A939GHQ7-F1
#
_entry.id   AF-A0A939GHQ7-F1
#
_cell.length_a   1.000
_cell.length_b   1.000
_cell.length_c   1.000
_cell.angle_alpha   90.00
_cell.angle_beta   90.00
_cell.angle_gamma   90.00
#
_symmetry.space_group_name_H-M   'P 1'
#
loop_
_entity.id
_entity.type
_entity.pdbx_description
1 polymer ?
#
loop_
_entity_poly.entity_id
_entity_poly.type
_entity_poly.pdbx_seq_one_letter_code
_entity_poly.pdbx_strand_id
1 'polypeptide(L)'
;MRLKKYLFTAIVPLLLAAFVETVLAQTPVITRGPYLQMGSETAMTIRWRTDLASVGRVTYGLTTTSLTGVASETASTTEHELRLTNLLPDQRYYYSVGTPTAVLEQSAANFFQTNPPATTKRPLRIASFGDCGVLNTNQVNVRNGFINYRGTTPTDLWMLIGDNAYDGDDPQYQASFFQPYRDNLLKNTTLFTIPGNHDYINSAANAASHAIPYFSIFTLPTNAEAGGLASGTREWYSFDYGPIHFVMLDGYGTRTVGGVEKKVYDDTLSHPQAIWLKQDLTANTKKWTIVYLHFPPYTQGSHNSETESDLIAIRQRVNPILERFGVDMVVTGHSHVYERSYPIHDHRGPMAEFAANPANFRYPADASSGRYDGSANSCPYLRKSGKQKQGTVYVVSGSAGQLGHNAALGNHPVMAFTEKNVGGSFYMEVEDNRLDAKFIQANAPTFGVVTDQFTLMKDAGRTQSLTIAAGQSATLTASFVADYQWTDSASNTFANSRTVVVTPPAGTIQTYVVTDSKQCLRDTYTIRTYGGDLSTVRDGNWNDPTVWSANRVPTRADIVHIGHLITIPTNTQAFAGRVKYLPGKRIFYGPGARLSAGF
;
A
#
# COMPACT_ATOMS: atom_id res chain seq x y z
N MET A 1 51.47 -94.03 -36.97
CA MET A 1 50.23 -94.04 -37.78
C MET A 1 49.58 -92.67 -37.59
N ARG A 2 49.90 -91.67 -38.44
CA ARG A 2 49.03 -91.15 -39.52
C ARG A 2 47.57 -90.98 -39.02
N LEU A 3 46.99 -89.78 -38.94
CA LEU A 3 46.74 -88.92 -40.11
C LEU A 3 46.41 -87.46 -39.69
N LYS A 4 46.96 -86.53 -40.47
CA LYS A 4 46.61 -85.10 -40.56
C LYS A 4 45.13 -84.90 -40.91
N LYS A 5 44.52 -83.80 -40.46
CA LYS A 5 43.63 -82.99 -41.31
C LYS A 5 43.68 -81.51 -40.91
N TYR A 6 43.76 -80.69 -41.95
CA TYR A 6 44.00 -79.26 -41.98
C TYR A 6 42.69 -78.47 -41.83
N LEU A 7 42.81 -77.30 -41.21
CA LEU A 7 42.35 -75.97 -41.67
C LEU A 7 40.83 -75.74 -41.88
N PHE A 8 40.24 -74.85 -41.08
CA PHE A 8 39.46 -73.72 -41.59
C PHE A 8 39.51 -72.55 -40.61
N THR A 9 40.15 -71.48 -41.05
CA THR A 9 40.10 -70.12 -40.48
C THR A 9 38.69 -69.56 -40.57
N ALA A 10 38.12 -69.16 -39.43
CA ALA A 10 37.00 -68.22 -39.37
C ALA A 10 37.40 -67.10 -38.39
N ILE A 11 37.85 -65.98 -38.94
CA ILE A 11 38.01 -64.73 -38.21
C ILE A 11 36.60 -64.18 -38.01
N VAL A 12 36.07 -64.27 -36.79
CA VAL A 12 34.87 -63.54 -36.39
C VAL A 12 35.32 -62.12 -35.99
N PRO A 13 34.83 -61.04 -36.63
CA PRO A 13 35.06 -59.71 -36.11
C PRO A 13 34.21 -59.56 -34.85
N LEU A 14 34.88 -59.31 -33.72
CA LEU A 14 34.24 -58.90 -32.48
C LEU A 14 33.62 -57.50 -32.73
N LEU A 15 32.35 -57.47 -33.12
CA LEU A 15 31.56 -56.24 -33.14
C LEU A 15 31.37 -55.81 -31.68
N LEU A 16 32.25 -54.92 -31.21
CA LEU A 16 32.08 -54.19 -29.97
C LEU A 16 30.92 -53.21 -30.19
N ALA A 17 29.68 -53.67 -29.95
CA ALA A 17 28.53 -52.80 -29.87
C ALA A 17 28.74 -51.89 -28.65
N ALA A 18 29.22 -50.68 -28.88
CA ALA A 18 29.13 -49.62 -27.91
C ALA A 18 27.63 -49.34 -27.69
N PHE A 19 27.05 -49.96 -26.66
CA PHE A 19 25.80 -49.49 -26.08
C PHE A 19 26.08 -48.09 -25.54
N VAL A 20 25.85 -47.09 -26.38
CA VAL A 20 25.61 -45.73 -25.90
C VAL A 20 24.25 -45.80 -25.23
N GLU A 21 24.23 -46.12 -23.94
CA GLU A 21 23.07 -45.84 -23.11
C GLU A 21 22.90 -44.32 -23.17
N THR A 22 21.97 -43.86 -24.00
CA THR A 22 21.43 -42.52 -23.87
C THR A 22 20.72 -42.48 -22.53
N VAL A 23 21.43 -42.03 -21.49
CA VAL A 23 20.81 -41.63 -20.23
C VAL A 23 19.92 -40.44 -20.60
N LEU A 24 18.63 -40.70 -20.81
CA LEU A 24 17.64 -39.64 -20.90
C LEU A 24 17.65 -38.98 -19.53
N ALA A 25 18.25 -37.79 -19.44
CA ALA A 25 18.19 -36.99 -18.23
C ALA A 25 16.72 -36.77 -17.90
N GLN A 26 16.30 -37.26 -16.73
CA GLN A 26 14.92 -37.12 -16.27
C GLN A 26 14.59 -35.62 -16.17
N THR A 27 13.51 -35.20 -16.83
CA THR A 27 13.02 -33.81 -16.73
C THR A 27 12.59 -33.55 -15.27
N PRO A 28 13.13 -32.53 -14.59
CA PRO A 28 12.73 -32.18 -13.23
C PRO A 28 11.23 -31.86 -13.15
N VAL A 29 10.61 -32.18 -12.03
CA VAL A 29 9.21 -31.87 -11.73
C VAL A 29 9.15 -30.80 -10.66
N ILE A 30 8.26 -29.82 -10.84
CA ILE A 30 8.04 -28.78 -9.83
C ILE A 30 7.34 -29.37 -8.62
N THR A 31 7.99 -29.27 -7.46
CA THR A 31 7.45 -29.70 -6.16
C THR A 31 6.89 -28.52 -5.34
N ARG A 32 7.30 -27.28 -5.62
CA ARG A 32 6.75 -26.04 -5.02
C ARG A 32 6.72 -24.90 -6.03
N GLY A 33 5.65 -24.12 -6.03
CA GLY A 33 5.55 -22.89 -6.84
C GLY A 33 5.10 -23.11 -8.29
N PRO A 34 5.39 -22.14 -9.18
CA PRO A 34 6.14 -20.91 -8.93
C PRO A 34 5.43 -19.91 -8.00
N TYR A 35 6.20 -19.04 -7.35
CA TYR A 35 5.71 -17.97 -6.50
C TYR A 35 6.54 -16.68 -6.63
N LEU A 36 5.89 -15.53 -6.41
CA LEU A 36 6.41 -14.20 -6.68
C LEU A 36 6.84 -13.47 -5.40
N GLN A 37 8.03 -12.89 -5.40
CA GLN A 37 8.66 -12.26 -4.23
C GLN A 37 9.38 -10.96 -4.62
N MET A 38 9.60 -10.09 -3.64
CA MET A 38 10.47 -8.90 -3.76
C MET A 38 10.17 -8.05 -5.01
N GLY A 39 8.90 -7.86 -5.35
CA GLY A 39 8.50 -7.02 -6.48
C GLY A 39 8.90 -5.57 -6.27
N SER A 40 9.34 -4.91 -7.35
CA SER A 40 9.67 -3.48 -7.39
C SER A 40 9.13 -2.87 -8.69
N GLU A 41 9.34 -1.56 -8.90
CA GLU A 41 8.95 -0.90 -10.15
C GLU A 41 9.64 -1.52 -11.38
N THR A 42 10.85 -2.07 -11.25
CA THR A 42 11.65 -2.48 -12.41
C THR A 42 12.14 -3.93 -12.35
N ALA A 43 11.65 -4.71 -11.39
CA ALA A 43 12.17 -6.05 -11.16
C ALA A 43 11.18 -6.94 -10.38
N MET A 44 11.24 -8.25 -10.64
CA MET A 44 10.44 -9.29 -9.98
C MET A 44 11.30 -10.51 -9.66
N THR A 45 11.14 -11.11 -8.47
CA THR A 45 11.80 -12.38 -8.11
C THR A 45 10.80 -13.52 -8.24
N ILE A 46 11.19 -14.57 -8.98
CA ILE A 46 10.38 -15.76 -9.19
C ILE A 46 11.10 -16.95 -8.56
N ARG A 47 10.38 -17.70 -7.72
CA ARG A 47 10.90 -18.89 -7.04
C ARG A 47 10.08 -20.12 -7.34
N TRP A 48 10.74 -21.27 -7.38
CA TRP A 48 10.09 -22.58 -7.45
C TRP A 48 11.07 -23.64 -6.92
N ARG A 49 10.54 -24.83 -6.63
CA ARG A 49 11.35 -25.99 -6.21
C ARG A 49 11.14 -27.14 -7.19
N THR A 50 12.19 -27.89 -7.47
CA THR A 50 12.14 -29.15 -8.23
C THR A 50 12.56 -30.35 -7.39
N ASP A 51 12.18 -31.55 -7.82
CA ASP A 51 12.61 -32.83 -7.24
C ASP A 51 14.08 -33.18 -7.57
N LEU A 52 14.56 -32.73 -8.73
CA LEU A 52 15.93 -32.93 -9.20
C LEU A 52 16.64 -31.59 -9.37
N ALA A 53 17.93 -31.57 -9.02
CA ALA A 53 18.75 -30.38 -9.22
C ALA A 53 18.87 -30.08 -10.72
N SER A 54 18.62 -28.83 -11.10
CA SER A 54 18.79 -28.36 -12.47
C SER A 54 19.22 -26.90 -12.51
N VAL A 55 19.68 -26.41 -13.66
CA VAL A 55 19.80 -24.97 -13.89
C VAL A 55 18.39 -24.41 -14.12
N GLY A 56 17.93 -23.51 -13.27
CA GLY A 56 16.65 -22.84 -13.43
C GLY A 56 16.67 -21.81 -14.57
N ARG A 57 15.55 -21.68 -15.28
CA ARG A 57 15.31 -20.68 -16.32
C ARG A 57 13.92 -20.09 -16.17
N VAL A 58 13.84 -18.77 -16.29
CA VAL A 58 12.60 -18.03 -16.52
C VAL A 58 12.63 -17.47 -17.93
N THR A 59 11.54 -17.62 -18.67
CA THR A 59 11.27 -16.79 -19.86
C THR A 59 10.07 -15.90 -19.59
N TYR A 60 10.07 -14.66 -20.08
CA TYR A 60 9.05 -13.68 -19.76
C TYR A 60 8.79 -12.70 -20.90
N GLY A 61 7.60 -12.09 -20.94
CA GLY A 61 7.22 -11.15 -21.99
C GLY A 61 5.85 -10.52 -21.77
N LEU A 62 5.41 -9.70 -22.70
CA LEU A 62 4.17 -8.90 -22.56
C LEU A 62 2.91 -9.68 -22.95
N THR A 63 3.05 -10.83 -23.61
CA THR A 63 1.93 -11.71 -23.99
C THR A 63 2.26 -13.16 -23.66
N THR A 64 1.23 -14.00 -23.54
CA THR A 64 1.37 -15.43 -23.25
C THR A 64 2.07 -16.23 -24.37
N THR A 65 2.14 -15.67 -25.58
CA THR A 65 2.72 -16.30 -26.78
C THR A 65 4.06 -15.72 -27.19
N SER A 66 4.52 -14.63 -26.57
CA SER A 66 5.78 -13.96 -26.90
C SER A 66 6.57 -13.65 -25.63
N LEU A 67 7.29 -14.67 -25.15
CA LEU A 67 8.19 -14.60 -23.99
C LEU A 67 9.64 -14.37 -24.47
N THR A 68 9.98 -13.13 -24.80
CA THR A 68 11.27 -12.78 -25.41
C THR A 68 12.41 -12.56 -24.42
N GLY A 69 12.08 -12.22 -23.16
CA GLY A 69 13.04 -12.09 -22.08
C GLY A 69 13.44 -13.46 -21.54
N VAL A 70 14.72 -13.62 -21.19
CA VAL A 70 15.26 -14.87 -20.62
C VAL A 70 16.19 -14.54 -19.46
N ALA A 71 16.02 -15.23 -18.34
CA ALA A 71 16.95 -15.27 -17.23
C ALA A 71 17.27 -16.74 -16.90
N SER A 72 18.51 -17.03 -16.50
CA SER A 72 18.90 -18.38 -16.10
C SER A 72 19.88 -18.32 -14.94
N GLU A 73 19.79 -19.31 -14.07
CA GLU A 73 20.75 -19.49 -12.99
C GLU A 73 22.09 -19.94 -13.57
N THR A 74 23.15 -19.75 -12.79
CA THR A 74 24.50 -20.18 -13.19
C THR A 74 24.86 -21.57 -12.65
N ALA A 75 24.17 -22.02 -11.60
CA ALA A 75 24.40 -23.29 -10.92
C ALA A 75 23.14 -24.15 -10.89
N SER A 76 23.35 -25.46 -10.76
CA SER A 76 22.27 -26.42 -10.60
C SER A 76 21.80 -26.45 -9.14
N THR A 77 20.49 -26.36 -8.91
CA THR A 77 19.86 -26.35 -7.58
C THR A 77 18.48 -27.02 -7.65
N THR A 78 17.93 -27.39 -6.50
CA THR A 78 16.51 -27.76 -6.35
C THR A 78 15.66 -26.59 -5.85
N GLU A 79 16.27 -25.58 -5.23
CA GLU A 79 15.63 -24.35 -4.75
C GLU A 79 15.98 -23.22 -5.72
N HIS A 80 15.08 -22.92 -6.64
CA HIS A 80 15.32 -21.93 -7.68
C HIS A 80 14.87 -20.54 -7.25
N GLU A 81 15.69 -19.54 -7.55
CA GLU A 81 15.40 -18.13 -7.31
C GLU A 81 16.02 -17.26 -8.41
N LEU A 82 15.16 -16.64 -9.23
CA LEU A 82 15.61 -15.76 -10.30
C LEU A 82 15.00 -14.36 -10.18
N ARG A 83 15.90 -13.37 -10.13
CA ARG A 83 15.57 -11.95 -10.17
C ARG A 83 15.56 -11.45 -11.62
N LEU A 84 14.39 -11.11 -12.12
CA LEU A 84 14.22 -10.39 -13.38
C LEU A 84 14.43 -8.89 -13.12
N THR A 85 15.18 -8.20 -13.98
CA THR A 85 15.50 -6.76 -13.85
C THR A 85 15.22 -6.02 -15.17
N ASN A 86 15.35 -4.69 -15.15
CA ASN A 86 15.12 -3.81 -16.31
C ASN A 86 13.71 -3.93 -16.89
N LEU A 87 12.72 -4.17 -16.02
CA LEU A 87 11.31 -4.22 -16.38
C LEU A 87 10.71 -2.81 -16.38
N LEU A 88 9.62 -2.63 -17.12
CA LEU A 88 8.85 -1.39 -17.09
C LEU A 88 7.99 -1.31 -15.82
N PRO A 89 7.87 -0.14 -15.18
CA PRO A 89 6.94 0.08 -14.06
C PRO A 89 5.49 -0.07 -14.47
N ASP A 90 4.67 -0.51 -13.51
CA ASP A 90 3.24 -0.75 -13.68
C ASP A 90 2.88 -1.56 -14.95
N GLN A 91 3.69 -2.57 -15.27
CA GLN A 91 3.54 -3.39 -16.46
C GLN A 91 3.26 -4.84 -16.09
N ARG A 92 2.29 -5.43 -16.77
CA ARG A 92 2.04 -6.87 -16.72
C ARG A 92 3.05 -7.60 -17.58
N TYR A 93 3.66 -8.64 -17.02
CA TYR A 93 4.48 -9.62 -17.72
C TYR A 93 3.92 -11.02 -17.50
N TYR A 94 3.89 -11.83 -18.55
CA TYR A 94 3.67 -13.27 -18.48
C TYR A 94 5.01 -13.98 -18.37
N TYR A 95 5.04 -15.16 -17.76
CA TYR A 95 6.27 -15.93 -17.61
C TYR A 95 6.07 -17.43 -17.70
N SER A 96 7.16 -18.15 -17.95
CA SER A 96 7.29 -19.58 -17.74
C SER A 96 8.51 -19.88 -16.88
N VAL A 97 8.46 -20.99 -16.16
CA VAL A 97 9.59 -21.52 -15.39
C VAL A 97 10.01 -22.89 -15.94
N GLY A 98 11.29 -23.19 -15.88
CA GLY A 98 11.81 -24.50 -16.22
C GLY A 98 13.33 -24.55 -16.23
N THR A 99 13.89 -25.26 -17.20
CA THR A 99 15.33 -25.41 -17.44
C THR A 99 15.71 -24.77 -18.77
N PRO A 100 17.01 -24.66 -19.12
CA PRO A 100 17.43 -24.21 -20.45
C PRO A 100 16.87 -25.02 -21.61
N THR A 101 16.48 -26.28 -21.37
CA THR A 101 16.04 -27.24 -22.40
C THR A 101 14.58 -27.66 -22.29
N ALA A 102 13.88 -27.33 -21.21
CA ALA A 102 12.49 -27.73 -20.98
C ALA A 102 11.69 -26.66 -20.23
N VAL A 103 10.47 -26.40 -20.70
CA VAL A 103 9.48 -25.61 -19.92
C VAL A 103 8.78 -26.55 -18.96
N LEU A 104 8.78 -26.22 -17.66
CA LEU A 104 8.13 -27.02 -16.62
C LEU A 104 6.74 -26.49 -16.28
N GLU A 105 6.54 -25.17 -16.30
CA GLU A 105 5.21 -24.58 -16.15
C GLU A 105 5.04 -23.28 -16.96
N GLN A 106 3.92 -23.19 -17.69
CA GLN A 106 3.46 -22.00 -18.40
C GLN A 106 1.94 -22.03 -18.57
N SER A 107 1.27 -20.92 -18.25
CA SER A 107 -0.16 -20.74 -18.50
C SER A 107 -0.52 -19.26 -18.52
N ALA A 108 -1.77 -18.93 -18.90
CA ALA A 108 -2.27 -17.56 -18.78
C ALA A 108 -2.37 -17.07 -17.32
N ALA A 109 -2.30 -17.97 -16.34
CA ALA A 109 -2.27 -17.65 -14.91
C ALA A 109 -0.86 -17.35 -14.38
N ASN A 110 0.20 -17.59 -15.17
CA ASN A 110 1.57 -17.24 -14.84
C ASN A 110 1.87 -15.84 -15.37
N PHE A 111 1.54 -14.83 -14.57
CA PHE A 111 1.87 -13.44 -14.87
C PHE A 111 2.27 -12.72 -13.59
N PHE A 112 2.87 -11.55 -13.69
CA PHE A 112 3.05 -10.65 -12.55
C PHE A 112 2.87 -9.21 -13.03
N GLN A 113 2.60 -8.32 -12.08
CA GLN A 113 2.55 -6.88 -12.30
C GLN A 113 3.73 -6.26 -11.55
N THR A 114 4.58 -5.50 -12.24
CA THR A 114 5.62 -4.70 -11.56
C THR A 114 4.97 -3.60 -10.73
N ASN A 115 5.65 -3.17 -9.66
CA ASN A 115 5.07 -2.17 -8.76
C ASN A 115 4.80 -0.87 -9.54
N PRO A 116 3.70 -0.17 -9.24
CA PRO A 116 3.40 1.09 -9.87
C PRO A 116 4.23 2.23 -9.27
N PRO A 117 4.52 3.29 -10.02
CA PRO A 117 5.17 4.48 -9.49
C PRO A 117 4.27 5.21 -8.49
N ALA A 118 4.86 6.03 -7.62
CA ALA A 118 4.13 6.81 -6.62
C ALA A 118 3.06 7.76 -7.20
N THR A 119 3.15 8.09 -8.49
CA THR A 119 2.20 8.94 -9.22
C THR A 119 1.00 8.19 -9.78
N THR A 120 0.93 6.87 -9.62
CA THR A 120 -0.16 6.06 -10.15
C THR A 120 -1.53 6.54 -9.67
N LYS A 121 -2.52 6.44 -10.56
CA LYS A 121 -3.90 6.85 -10.32
C LYS A 121 -4.89 5.70 -10.41
N ARG A 122 -4.44 4.50 -10.80
CA ARG A 122 -5.31 3.33 -10.78
C ARG A 122 -5.50 2.85 -9.33
N PRO A 123 -6.62 2.18 -9.01
CA PRO A 123 -6.77 1.49 -7.74
C PRO A 123 -5.69 0.42 -7.56
N LEU A 124 -5.11 0.39 -6.36
CA LEU A 124 -4.12 -0.60 -5.92
C LEU A 124 -4.78 -1.56 -4.95
N ARG A 125 -4.67 -2.87 -5.21
CA ARG A 125 -5.51 -3.90 -4.57
C ARG A 125 -4.68 -4.89 -3.77
N ILE A 126 -4.81 -4.83 -2.45
CA ILE A 126 -3.98 -5.58 -1.51
C ILE A 126 -4.84 -6.56 -0.73
N ALA A 127 -4.47 -7.83 -0.75
CA ALA A 127 -5.05 -8.86 0.11
C ALA A 127 -4.14 -9.08 1.33
N SER A 128 -4.71 -9.41 2.49
CA SER A 128 -3.98 -9.70 3.72
C SER A 128 -4.57 -10.90 4.44
N PHE A 129 -3.76 -11.93 4.65
CA PHE A 129 -4.16 -13.21 5.25
C PHE A 129 -3.27 -13.46 6.47
N GLY A 130 -3.86 -13.59 7.65
CA GLY A 130 -3.16 -13.98 8.89
C GLY A 130 -3.57 -15.38 9.30
N ASP A 131 -2.65 -16.13 9.91
CA ASP A 131 -2.97 -17.38 10.60
C ASP A 131 -3.55 -18.43 9.64
N CYS A 132 -3.09 -18.39 8.38
CA CYS A 132 -3.60 -19.23 7.32
C CYS A 132 -2.93 -20.61 7.26
N GLY A 133 -1.86 -20.88 8.02
CA GLY A 133 -1.00 -22.05 7.87
C GLY A 133 -1.50 -23.42 8.36
N VAL A 134 -2.82 -23.66 8.46
CA VAL A 134 -3.38 -24.82 9.23
C VAL A 134 -3.81 -26.00 8.36
N LEU A 135 -4.18 -25.78 7.09
CA LEU A 135 -4.87 -26.73 6.20
C LEU A 135 -6.21 -27.23 6.77
N ASN A 136 -7.21 -26.35 6.81
CA ASN A 136 -8.57 -26.71 7.26
C ASN A 136 -9.65 -26.15 6.32
N THR A 137 -10.91 -26.52 6.59
CA THR A 137 -12.08 -26.05 5.82
C THR A 137 -12.21 -24.53 5.83
N ASN A 138 -11.94 -23.87 6.96
CA ASN A 138 -12.01 -22.41 7.07
C ASN A 138 -11.02 -21.75 6.09
N GLN A 139 -9.77 -22.19 6.06
CA GLN A 139 -8.74 -21.66 5.16
C GLN A 139 -9.12 -21.79 3.69
N VAL A 140 -9.63 -22.96 3.29
CA VAL A 140 -10.10 -23.20 1.92
C VAL A 140 -11.27 -22.27 1.59
N ASN A 141 -12.20 -22.11 2.53
CA ASN A 141 -13.36 -21.24 2.35
C ASN A 141 -12.98 -19.75 2.31
N VAL A 142 -12.00 -19.30 3.10
CA VAL A 142 -11.47 -17.93 3.05
C VAL A 142 -10.83 -17.66 1.70
N ARG A 143 -9.98 -18.57 1.22
CA ARG A 143 -9.39 -18.50 -0.12
C ARG A 143 -10.48 -18.38 -1.20
N ASN A 144 -11.47 -19.26 -1.17
CA ASN A 144 -12.56 -19.28 -2.14
C ASN A 144 -13.43 -18.01 -2.04
N GLY A 145 -13.70 -17.54 -0.81
CA GLY A 145 -14.37 -16.28 -0.50
C GLY A 145 -13.70 -15.09 -1.16
N PHE A 146 -12.39 -14.99 -0.98
CA PHE A 146 -11.58 -13.94 -1.62
C PHE A 146 -11.57 -14.04 -3.14
N ILE A 147 -11.34 -15.24 -3.69
CA ILE A 147 -11.34 -15.46 -5.15
C ILE A 147 -12.69 -15.09 -5.77
N ASN A 148 -13.80 -15.49 -5.13
CA ASN A 148 -15.14 -15.15 -5.59
C ASN A 148 -15.38 -13.64 -5.53
N TYR A 149 -15.00 -12.99 -4.42
CA TYR A 149 -15.12 -11.54 -4.25
C TYR A 149 -14.37 -10.75 -5.32
N ARG A 150 -13.09 -11.09 -5.58
CA ARG A 150 -12.29 -10.36 -6.58
C ARG A 150 -12.74 -10.66 -8.01
N GLY A 151 -13.32 -11.83 -8.26
CA GLY A 151 -13.65 -12.32 -9.59
C GLY A 151 -12.44 -12.30 -10.51
N THR A 152 -12.55 -11.60 -11.64
CA THR A 152 -11.46 -11.43 -12.61
C THR A 152 -10.55 -10.24 -12.32
N THR A 153 -10.88 -9.44 -11.29
CA THR A 153 -10.07 -8.29 -10.88
C THR A 153 -8.73 -8.78 -10.32
N PRO A 154 -7.59 -8.35 -10.88
CA PRO A 154 -6.27 -8.75 -10.38
C PRO A 154 -6.03 -8.25 -8.96
N THR A 155 -5.36 -9.07 -8.16
CA THR A 155 -4.76 -8.67 -6.88
C THR A 155 -3.34 -8.20 -7.15
N ASP A 156 -3.00 -6.98 -6.74
CA ASP A 156 -1.69 -6.38 -6.98
C ASP A 156 -0.63 -6.91 -6.01
N LEU A 157 -1.03 -7.09 -4.75
CA LEU A 157 -0.14 -7.48 -3.66
C LEU A 157 -0.87 -8.38 -2.66
N TRP A 158 -0.15 -9.36 -2.09
CA TRP A 158 -0.65 -10.22 -1.03
C TRP A 158 0.28 -10.18 0.18
N MET A 159 -0.28 -9.85 1.34
CA MET A 159 0.39 -9.80 2.62
C MET A 159 0.07 -11.07 3.41
N LEU A 160 1.10 -11.71 3.97
CA LEU A 160 0.90 -12.63 5.08
C LEU A 160 1.36 -11.99 6.39
N ILE A 161 0.50 -12.06 7.40
CA ILE A 161 0.70 -11.38 8.68
C ILE A 161 1.00 -12.35 9.83
N GLY A 162 1.71 -13.43 9.51
CA GLY A 162 2.27 -14.40 10.47
C GLY A 162 1.43 -15.67 10.62
N ASP A 163 2.04 -16.66 11.26
CA ASP A 163 1.53 -18.02 11.43
C ASP A 163 1.17 -18.66 10.07
N ASN A 164 2.16 -18.60 9.18
CA ASN A 164 2.08 -19.13 7.82
C ASN A 164 2.20 -20.67 7.80
N ALA A 165 2.74 -21.24 8.88
CA ALA A 165 2.83 -22.65 9.21
C ALA A 165 2.79 -22.78 10.74
N TYR A 166 2.03 -23.74 11.28
CA TYR A 166 1.82 -23.96 12.72
C TYR A 166 2.91 -24.78 13.43
N ASP A 167 3.57 -25.68 12.70
CA ASP A 167 4.71 -26.48 13.12
C ASP A 167 6.02 -25.90 12.57
N GLY A 168 5.95 -24.82 11.79
CA GLY A 168 7.09 -24.05 11.27
C GLY A 168 8.03 -24.81 10.32
N ASP A 169 7.80 -26.11 10.07
CA ASP A 169 8.66 -26.95 9.25
C ASP A 169 8.35 -26.86 7.74
N ASP A 170 9.35 -27.18 6.91
CA ASP A 170 9.21 -27.08 5.46
C ASP A 170 8.11 -27.99 4.86
N PRO A 171 7.92 -29.25 5.30
CA PRO A 171 6.79 -30.07 4.89
C PRO A 171 5.43 -29.44 5.20
N GLN A 172 5.26 -28.82 6.36
CA GLN A 172 4.00 -28.19 6.72
C GLN A 172 3.76 -26.90 5.93
N TYR A 173 4.79 -26.09 5.65
CA TYR A 173 4.67 -25.01 4.67
C TYR A 173 4.18 -25.53 3.30
N GLN A 174 4.73 -26.65 2.85
CA GLN A 174 4.31 -27.24 1.57
C GLN A 174 2.82 -27.61 1.59
N ALA A 175 2.38 -28.35 2.61
CA ALA A 175 1.02 -28.86 2.71
C ALA A 175 -0.01 -27.77 3.01
N SER A 176 0.30 -26.87 3.95
CA SER A 176 -0.67 -25.93 4.51
C SER A 176 -0.64 -24.55 3.88
N PHE A 177 0.44 -24.18 3.18
CA PHE A 177 0.52 -22.88 2.51
C PHE A 177 0.69 -23.02 0.98
N PHE A 178 1.73 -23.70 0.51
CA PHE A 178 2.00 -23.72 -0.94
C PHE A 178 0.94 -24.47 -1.74
N GLN A 179 0.47 -25.63 -1.27
CA GLN A 179 -0.55 -26.40 -1.99
C GLN A 179 -1.90 -25.66 -2.09
N PRO A 180 -2.48 -25.08 -1.02
CA PRO A 180 -3.78 -24.40 -1.11
C PRO A 180 -3.80 -23.18 -2.02
N TYR A 181 -2.68 -22.47 -2.19
CA TYR A 181 -2.65 -21.19 -2.92
C TYR A 181 -1.96 -21.26 -4.29
N ARG A 182 -1.43 -22.43 -4.67
CA ARG A 182 -0.64 -22.67 -5.89
C ARG A 182 -1.28 -22.09 -7.14
N ASP A 183 -2.54 -22.43 -7.41
CA ASP A 183 -3.15 -22.18 -8.72
C ASP A 183 -3.95 -20.87 -8.79
N ASN A 184 -4.05 -20.12 -7.69
CA ASN A 184 -4.96 -18.98 -7.58
C ASN A 184 -4.27 -17.66 -7.23
N LEU A 185 -3.22 -17.71 -6.40
CA LEU A 185 -2.53 -16.53 -5.90
C LEU A 185 -1.02 -16.59 -6.13
N LEU A 186 -0.36 -17.70 -5.81
CA LEU A 186 1.11 -17.76 -5.83
C LEU A 186 1.71 -17.46 -7.21
N LYS A 187 1.05 -17.91 -8.29
CA LYS A 187 1.53 -17.71 -9.65
C LYS A 187 1.39 -16.29 -10.17
N ASN A 188 0.55 -15.45 -9.55
CA ASN A 188 0.21 -14.14 -10.10
C ASN A 188 0.08 -12.96 -9.15
N THR A 189 0.21 -13.19 -7.85
CA THR A 189 0.16 -12.13 -6.86
C THR A 189 1.50 -12.07 -6.13
N THR A 190 2.14 -10.91 -6.15
CA THR A 190 3.40 -10.67 -5.43
C THR A 190 3.16 -10.75 -3.93
N LEU A 191 3.96 -11.57 -3.25
CA LEU A 191 3.77 -11.89 -1.85
C LEU A 191 4.84 -11.22 -0.97
N PHE A 192 4.39 -10.57 0.12
CA PHE A 192 5.23 -10.04 1.20
C PHE A 192 4.73 -10.61 2.53
N THR A 193 5.63 -11.17 3.34
CA THR A 193 5.24 -12.00 4.49
C THR A 193 5.96 -11.57 5.75
N ILE A 194 5.43 -11.96 6.91
CA ILE A 194 6.10 -11.90 8.22
C ILE A 194 6.02 -13.26 8.90
N PRO A 195 6.95 -13.60 9.79
CA PRO A 195 6.77 -14.72 10.70
C PRO A 195 5.84 -14.33 11.87
N GLY A 196 5.03 -15.28 12.31
CA GLY A 196 4.36 -15.29 13.62
C GLY A 196 5.07 -16.22 14.59
N ASN A 197 4.51 -16.41 15.78
CA ASN A 197 5.14 -17.27 16.79
C ASN A 197 5.20 -18.74 16.38
N HIS A 198 4.25 -19.21 15.57
CA HIS A 198 4.26 -20.59 15.10
C HIS A 198 5.27 -20.86 13.99
N ASP A 199 5.63 -19.85 13.18
CA ASP A 199 6.77 -19.99 12.24
C ASP A 199 8.09 -20.25 13.02
N TYR A 200 8.18 -19.71 14.24
CA TYR A 200 9.24 -19.97 15.22
C TYR A 200 8.97 -21.17 16.13
N ILE A 201 7.89 -21.92 15.93
CA ILE A 201 7.41 -23.05 16.75
C ILE A 201 7.28 -22.72 18.24
N ASN A 202 7.00 -21.46 18.57
CA ASN A 202 6.99 -20.95 19.93
C ASN A 202 8.30 -21.22 20.71
N SER A 203 9.44 -21.29 20.01
CA SER A 203 10.74 -21.63 20.58
C SER A 203 11.61 -20.39 20.80
N ALA A 204 12.05 -20.18 22.04
CA ALA A 204 13.02 -19.13 22.38
C ALA A 204 14.36 -19.32 21.66
N ALA A 205 14.79 -20.57 21.43
CA ALA A 205 16.03 -20.85 20.69
C ALA A 205 15.90 -20.46 19.20
N ASN A 206 14.72 -20.67 18.61
CA ASN A 206 14.47 -20.27 17.23
C ASN A 206 14.28 -18.76 17.12
N ALA A 207 13.63 -18.13 18.10
CA ALA A 207 13.52 -16.67 18.18
C ALA A 207 14.90 -15.98 18.23
N ALA A 208 15.87 -16.58 18.93
CA ALA A 208 17.23 -16.03 19.03
C ALA A 208 18.10 -16.33 17.80
N SER A 209 18.01 -17.56 17.26
CA SER A 209 18.88 -18.00 16.15
C SER A 209 18.40 -17.58 14.77
N HIS A 210 17.08 -17.34 14.61
CA HIS A 210 16.43 -17.08 13.32
C HIS A 210 16.63 -18.22 12.30
N ALA A 211 17.01 -19.41 12.77
CA ALA A 211 17.29 -20.58 11.94
C ALA A 211 16.00 -21.37 11.66
N ILE A 212 15.02 -20.74 11.01
CA ILE A 212 13.71 -21.32 10.71
C ILE A 212 13.47 -21.43 9.19
N PRO A 213 12.66 -22.40 8.72
CA PRO A 213 12.36 -22.56 7.30
C PRO A 213 11.80 -21.31 6.62
N TYR A 214 11.00 -20.50 7.33
CA TYR A 214 10.48 -19.22 6.85
C TYR A 214 11.51 -18.39 6.06
N PHE A 215 12.69 -18.16 6.66
CA PHE A 215 13.71 -17.29 6.07
C PHE A 215 14.47 -17.92 4.90
N SER A 216 14.38 -19.24 4.73
CA SER A 216 14.91 -19.96 3.57
C SER A 216 13.89 -20.03 2.43
N ILE A 217 12.60 -20.01 2.77
CA ILE A 217 11.48 -20.19 1.85
C ILE A 217 11.04 -18.88 1.18
N PHE A 218 11.15 -17.74 1.89
CA PHE A 218 10.77 -16.43 1.39
C PHE A 218 11.98 -15.55 1.10
N THR A 219 11.86 -14.69 0.08
CA THR A 219 12.93 -13.74 -0.29
C THR A 219 12.44 -12.33 -0.02
N LEU A 220 13.14 -11.66 0.89
CA LEU A 220 12.69 -10.42 1.52
C LEU A 220 13.65 -9.27 1.16
N PRO A 221 13.17 -8.01 1.04
CA PRO A 221 13.95 -6.88 0.53
C PRO A 221 14.91 -6.31 1.59
N THR A 222 15.96 -7.05 1.92
CA THR A 222 16.93 -6.69 2.97
C THR A 222 17.75 -5.42 2.65
N ASN A 223 17.92 -5.10 1.37
CA ASN A 223 18.71 -3.96 0.88
C ASN A 223 17.83 -2.88 0.23
N ALA A 224 16.55 -2.80 0.62
CA ALA A 224 15.56 -1.89 0.03
C ALA A 224 15.33 -2.09 -1.47
N GLU A 225 15.47 -3.33 -1.96
CA GLU A 225 15.26 -3.70 -3.36
C GLU A 225 13.83 -3.39 -3.86
N ALA A 226 12.88 -3.22 -2.93
CA ALA A 226 11.48 -2.90 -3.18
C ALA A 226 11.07 -1.50 -2.66
N GLY A 227 12.03 -0.65 -2.29
CA GLY A 227 11.79 0.68 -1.69
C GLY A 227 11.93 0.70 -0.16
N GLY A 228 11.68 1.87 0.44
CA GLY A 228 11.90 2.13 1.86
C GLY A 228 13.37 2.15 2.28
N LEU A 229 13.66 1.89 3.56
CA LEU A 229 15.02 1.90 4.12
C LEU A 229 15.60 0.49 4.28
N ALA A 230 16.83 0.27 3.80
CA ALA A 230 17.52 -1.01 3.94
C ALA A 230 17.67 -1.40 5.41
N SER A 231 17.19 -2.58 5.78
CA SER A 231 17.31 -3.13 7.13
C SER A 231 18.59 -3.94 7.34
N GLY A 232 19.20 -4.41 6.24
CA GLY A 232 20.34 -5.31 6.24
C GLY A 232 20.01 -6.71 6.76
N THR A 233 18.72 -7.05 6.88
CA THR A 233 18.30 -8.29 7.51
C THR A 233 16.94 -8.78 7.03
N ARG A 234 16.63 -10.08 7.24
CA ARG A 234 15.38 -10.70 6.77
C ARG A 234 14.22 -10.56 7.75
N GLU A 235 14.49 -10.29 9.03
CA GLU A 235 13.45 -10.32 10.07
C GLU A 235 12.55 -9.08 10.05
N TRP A 236 13.00 -7.95 9.52
CA TRP A 236 12.17 -6.76 9.34
C TRP A 236 12.61 -6.01 8.10
N TYR A 237 11.66 -5.38 7.43
CA TYR A 237 11.92 -4.65 6.19
C TYR A 237 10.77 -3.69 5.88
N SER A 238 10.98 -2.82 4.91
CA SER A 238 9.96 -1.93 4.35
C SER A 238 9.94 -2.07 2.84
N PHE A 239 8.85 -1.67 2.20
CA PHE A 239 8.80 -1.56 0.74
C PHE A 239 7.75 -0.54 0.31
N ASP A 240 7.86 -0.10 -0.93
CA ASP A 240 6.95 0.85 -1.54
C ASP A 240 6.12 0.19 -2.65
N TYR A 241 4.82 0.48 -2.65
CA TYR A 241 3.90 0.07 -3.71
C TYR A 241 3.04 1.27 -4.12
N GLY A 242 3.45 1.97 -5.18
CA GLY A 242 2.84 3.25 -5.55
C GLY A 242 2.96 4.30 -4.43
N PRO A 243 1.85 4.92 -4.00
CA PRO A 243 1.84 5.96 -2.97
C PRO A 243 1.80 5.38 -1.54
N ILE A 244 1.97 4.06 -1.38
CA ILE A 244 1.90 3.35 -0.10
C ILE A 244 3.30 2.91 0.31
N HIS A 245 3.65 3.21 1.56
CA HIS A 245 4.80 2.67 2.25
C HIS A 245 4.34 1.58 3.22
N PHE A 246 4.86 0.38 3.06
CA PHE A 246 4.58 -0.76 3.92
C PHE A 246 5.78 -1.02 4.83
N VAL A 247 5.51 -1.31 6.10
CA VAL A 247 6.54 -1.64 7.09
C VAL A 247 6.18 -2.95 7.76
N MET A 248 7.15 -3.86 7.71
CA MET A 248 7.10 -5.20 8.26
C MET A 248 7.87 -5.24 9.58
N LEU A 249 7.23 -5.72 10.66
CA LEU A 249 7.90 -5.95 11.95
C LEU A 249 7.76 -7.40 12.40
N ASP A 250 8.89 -8.03 12.71
CA ASP A 250 8.91 -9.30 13.44
C ASP A 250 8.79 -9.03 14.94
N GLY A 251 7.66 -9.46 15.49
CA GLY A 251 7.32 -9.32 16.90
C GLY A 251 7.68 -10.52 17.78
N TYR A 252 8.18 -11.62 17.21
CA TYR A 252 8.55 -12.81 18.00
C TYR A 252 10.05 -13.01 18.09
N GLY A 253 10.77 -12.81 16.98
CA GLY A 253 12.21 -12.90 16.92
C GLY A 253 12.90 -11.95 17.90
N THR A 254 14.05 -12.36 18.44
CA THR A 254 14.83 -11.58 19.40
C THR A 254 16.17 -11.12 18.82
N ARG A 255 16.72 -10.06 19.43
CA ARG A 255 18.13 -9.67 19.25
C ARG A 255 18.77 -9.45 20.61
N THR A 256 20.06 -9.78 20.72
CA THR A 256 20.85 -9.48 21.92
C THR A 256 21.02 -7.96 22.08
N VAL A 257 20.47 -7.40 23.16
CA VAL A 257 20.59 -5.98 23.53
C VAL A 257 21.07 -5.90 24.98
N GLY A 258 22.26 -5.34 25.18
CA GLY A 258 22.86 -5.27 26.52
C GLY A 258 23.17 -6.64 27.13
N GLY A 259 23.47 -7.63 26.29
CA GLY A 259 23.79 -9.01 26.73
C GLY A 259 22.59 -9.91 26.99
N VAL A 260 21.37 -9.47 26.69
CA VAL A 260 20.12 -10.24 26.89
C VAL A 260 19.32 -10.27 25.60
N GLU A 261 18.73 -11.42 25.27
CA GLU A 261 17.77 -11.54 24.17
C GLU A 261 16.52 -10.71 24.48
N LYS A 262 16.17 -9.82 23.56
CA LYS A 262 15.01 -8.93 23.67
C LYS A 262 14.20 -8.97 22.39
N LYS A 263 12.87 -8.94 22.52
CA LYS A 263 11.97 -8.64 21.41
C LYS A 263 11.93 -7.12 21.20
N VAL A 264 11.40 -6.68 20.05
CA VAL A 264 11.37 -5.25 19.69
C VAL A 264 10.67 -4.37 20.73
N TYR A 265 9.61 -4.88 21.39
CA TYR A 265 8.85 -4.16 22.41
C TYR A 265 9.45 -4.23 23.81
N ASP A 266 10.47 -5.04 24.07
CA ASP A 266 11.16 -5.05 25.36
C ASP A 266 12.04 -3.81 25.53
N ASP A 267 12.60 -3.29 24.43
CA ASP A 267 13.50 -2.13 24.42
C ASP A 267 13.43 -1.35 23.11
N THR A 268 12.48 -0.40 23.01
CA THR A 268 12.32 0.41 21.79
C THR A 268 13.35 1.54 21.64
N LEU A 269 14.28 1.66 22.58
CA LEU A 269 15.36 2.63 22.53
C LEU A 269 16.58 2.04 21.81
N SER A 270 16.99 0.84 22.22
CA SER A 270 18.25 0.22 21.83
C SER A 270 18.10 -0.97 20.88
N HIS A 271 16.90 -1.57 20.77
CA HIS A 271 16.70 -2.71 19.88
C HIS A 271 16.90 -2.28 18.40
N PRO A 272 17.69 -3.01 17.60
CA PRO A 272 18.04 -2.62 16.24
C PRO A 272 16.81 -2.45 15.34
N GLN A 273 15.80 -3.33 15.46
CA GLN A 273 14.53 -3.19 14.75
C GLN A 273 13.80 -1.88 15.09
N ALA A 274 13.77 -1.48 16.38
CA ALA A 274 13.10 -0.25 16.78
C ALA A 274 13.85 1.00 16.30
N ILE A 275 15.20 0.96 16.34
CA ILE A 275 16.05 2.03 15.79
C ILE A 275 15.80 2.18 14.29
N TRP A 276 15.86 1.09 13.55
CA TRP A 276 15.58 1.06 12.11
C TRP A 276 14.18 1.56 11.80
N LEU A 277 13.14 1.10 12.51
CA LEU A 277 11.75 1.54 12.33
C LEU A 277 11.62 3.06 12.45
N LYS A 278 12.26 3.67 13.46
CA LYS A 278 12.26 5.14 13.64
C LYS A 278 12.94 5.83 12.46
N GLN A 279 14.02 5.28 11.92
CA GLN A 279 14.74 5.84 10.78
C GLN A 279 13.95 5.71 9.47
N ASP A 280 13.38 4.54 9.22
CA ASP A 280 12.54 4.25 8.06
C ASP A 280 11.31 5.15 8.01
N LEU A 281 10.54 5.21 9.10
CA LEU A 281 9.40 6.13 9.23
C LEU A 281 9.83 7.60 9.17
N THR A 282 11.06 7.95 9.55
CA THR A 282 11.61 9.30 9.37
C THR A 282 11.94 9.60 7.90
N ALA A 283 12.43 8.62 7.15
CA ALA A 283 12.75 8.76 5.73
C ALA A 283 11.51 8.73 4.82
N ASN A 284 10.44 8.05 5.24
CA ASN A 284 9.22 7.89 4.46
C ASN A 284 8.55 9.22 4.07
N THR A 285 8.24 9.37 2.78
CA THR A 285 7.51 10.51 2.19
C THR A 285 6.24 10.09 1.45
N LYS A 286 5.86 8.81 1.50
CA LYS A 286 4.67 8.29 0.83
C LYS A 286 3.39 8.80 1.51
N LYS A 287 2.29 8.81 0.76
CA LYS A 287 1.01 9.33 1.23
C LYS A 287 0.40 8.41 2.28
N TRP A 288 0.46 7.10 2.06
CA TRP A 288 -0.11 6.09 2.93
C TRP A 288 0.99 5.32 3.62
N THR A 289 0.83 5.08 4.93
CA THR A 289 1.76 4.24 5.69
C THR A 289 1.00 3.14 6.40
N ILE A 290 1.30 1.89 6.05
CA ILE A 290 0.66 0.70 6.61
C ILE A 290 1.74 -0.14 7.27
N VAL A 291 1.56 -0.43 8.55
CA VAL A 291 2.47 -1.31 9.31
C VAL A 291 1.77 -2.64 9.52
N TYR A 292 2.52 -3.73 9.51
CA TYR A 292 1.98 -5.03 9.88
C TYR A 292 2.99 -5.83 10.70
N LEU A 293 2.45 -6.49 11.72
CA LEU A 293 3.16 -7.31 12.70
C LEU A 293 2.20 -8.39 13.18
N HIS A 294 2.70 -9.50 13.72
CA HIS A 294 1.81 -10.62 14.02
C HIS A 294 0.89 -10.34 15.23
N PHE A 295 1.43 -9.75 16.29
CA PHE A 295 0.76 -9.60 17.59
C PHE A 295 -0.16 -8.36 17.69
N PRO A 296 -1.46 -8.52 17.99
CA PRO A 296 -2.42 -7.42 18.10
C PRO A 296 -2.30 -6.66 19.43
N PRO A 297 -2.06 -5.33 19.44
CA PRO A 297 -2.03 -4.54 20.69
C PRO A 297 -3.41 -4.38 21.36
N TYR A 298 -4.47 -4.69 20.63
CA TYR A 298 -5.86 -4.58 21.06
C TYR A 298 -6.62 -5.80 20.55
N THR A 299 -7.09 -6.67 21.44
CA THR A 299 -7.97 -7.78 21.09
C THR A 299 -8.66 -8.37 22.33
N GLN A 300 -9.90 -8.83 22.15
CA GLN A 300 -10.61 -9.68 23.10
C GLN A 300 -11.18 -10.90 22.34
N GLY A 301 -10.37 -11.48 21.44
CA GLY A 301 -10.71 -12.60 20.56
C GLY A 301 -10.36 -13.96 21.17
N SER A 302 -9.49 -14.73 20.50
CA SER A 302 -8.85 -15.91 21.13
C SER A 302 -7.75 -15.50 22.11
N HIS A 303 -7.17 -14.30 21.91
CA HIS A 303 -6.19 -13.67 22.77
C HIS A 303 -6.79 -12.48 23.54
N ASN A 304 -6.17 -12.15 24.68
CA ASN A 304 -6.59 -11.11 25.59
C ASN A 304 -5.48 -10.06 25.79
N SER A 305 -5.63 -8.91 25.14
CA SER A 305 -4.68 -7.79 25.24
C SER A 305 -4.65 -7.09 26.60
N GLU A 306 -5.40 -7.58 27.59
CA GLU A 306 -5.39 -7.07 28.97
C GLU A 306 -4.58 -7.95 29.94
N THR A 307 -4.22 -9.16 29.53
CA THR A 307 -3.48 -10.11 30.37
C THR A 307 -2.19 -10.62 29.75
N GLU A 308 -2.05 -10.54 28.43
CA GLU A 308 -0.84 -11.00 27.73
C GLU A 308 0.22 -9.91 27.66
N SER A 309 1.39 -10.17 28.25
CA SER A 309 2.48 -9.19 28.40
C SER A 309 2.97 -8.63 27.07
N ASP A 310 3.03 -9.48 26.04
CA ASP A 310 3.55 -9.12 24.72
C ASP A 310 2.63 -8.10 24.04
N LEU A 311 1.31 -8.36 24.06
CA LEU A 311 0.31 -7.47 23.48
C LEU A 311 0.26 -6.12 24.22
N ILE A 312 0.34 -6.17 25.56
CA ILE A 312 0.42 -4.98 26.41
C ILE A 312 1.68 -4.18 26.11
N ALA A 313 2.84 -4.82 25.96
CA ALA A 313 4.11 -4.16 25.69
C ALA A 313 4.11 -3.47 24.31
N ILE A 314 3.55 -4.10 23.28
CA ILE A 314 3.37 -3.48 21.96
C ILE A 314 2.51 -2.23 22.08
N ARG A 315 1.35 -2.33 22.75
CA ARG A 315 0.45 -1.19 23.00
C ARG A 315 1.17 -0.05 23.73
N GLN A 316 1.98 -0.35 24.73
CA GLN A 316 2.63 0.65 25.57
C GLN A 316 3.87 1.28 24.93
N ARG A 317 4.59 0.55 24.06
CA ARG A 317 5.97 0.92 23.66
C ARG A 317 6.16 1.03 22.15
N VAL A 318 5.46 0.24 21.35
CA VAL A 318 5.55 0.27 19.87
C VAL A 318 4.54 1.23 19.27
N ASN A 319 3.26 1.13 19.65
CA ASN A 319 2.20 2.04 19.18
C ASN A 319 2.57 3.53 19.27
N PRO A 320 3.21 4.03 20.35
CA PRO A 320 3.59 5.44 20.44
C PRO A 320 4.61 5.89 19.40
N ILE A 321 5.37 4.97 18.79
CA ILE A 321 6.24 5.26 17.66
C ILE A 321 5.36 5.40 16.42
N LEU A 322 4.55 4.38 16.12
CA LEU A 322 3.71 4.32 14.92
C LEU A 322 2.77 5.54 14.82
N GLU A 323 2.06 5.85 15.90
CA GLU A 323 1.11 6.97 15.95
C GLU A 323 1.80 8.33 15.78
N ARG A 324 3.02 8.49 16.32
CA ARG A 324 3.78 9.74 16.22
C ARG A 324 4.23 10.01 14.79
N PHE A 325 4.53 8.96 14.04
CA PHE A 325 4.89 9.06 12.63
C PHE A 325 3.66 9.09 11.70
N GLY A 326 2.44 9.10 12.24
CA GLY A 326 1.22 9.20 11.46
C GLY A 326 0.91 7.95 10.64
N VAL A 327 1.26 6.75 11.17
CA VAL A 327 0.86 5.48 10.57
C VAL A 327 -0.66 5.43 10.47
N ASP A 328 -1.16 5.11 9.27
CA ASP A 328 -2.60 5.15 8.98
C ASP A 328 -3.30 3.93 9.55
N MET A 329 -2.68 2.76 9.34
CA MET A 329 -3.25 1.49 9.71
C MET A 329 -2.15 0.51 10.14
N VAL A 330 -2.48 -0.28 11.16
CA VAL A 330 -1.67 -1.39 11.65
C VAL A 330 -2.49 -2.67 11.48
N VAL A 331 -1.97 -3.65 10.75
CA VAL A 331 -2.65 -4.93 10.49
C VAL A 331 -1.94 -6.05 11.23
N THR A 332 -2.70 -6.87 11.95
CA THR A 332 -2.19 -7.91 12.86
C THR A 332 -2.96 -9.23 12.72
N GLY A 333 -2.35 -10.33 13.13
CA GLY A 333 -2.94 -11.68 13.15
C GLY A 333 -3.14 -12.18 14.58
N HIS A 334 -2.73 -13.42 14.83
CA HIS A 334 -2.57 -14.09 16.14
C HIS A 334 -3.89 -14.37 16.88
N SER A 335 -4.73 -13.34 17.05
CA SER A 335 -6.08 -13.53 17.55
C SER A 335 -6.97 -13.99 16.40
N HIS A 336 -7.57 -15.18 16.55
CA HIS A 336 -8.24 -15.94 15.49
C HIS A 336 -9.64 -15.42 15.14
N VAL A 337 -9.75 -14.11 15.02
CA VAL A 337 -10.96 -13.32 14.80
C VAL A 337 -10.68 -12.18 13.82
N TYR A 338 -11.73 -11.46 13.42
CA TYR A 338 -11.59 -10.14 12.81
C TYR A 338 -12.04 -9.05 13.79
N GLU A 339 -11.20 -8.04 14.01
CA GLU A 339 -11.54 -6.87 14.80
C GLU A 339 -10.97 -5.61 14.14
N ARG A 340 -11.72 -4.52 14.17
CA ARG A 340 -11.28 -3.22 13.67
C ARG A 340 -11.52 -2.16 14.72
N SER A 341 -10.47 -1.43 15.08
CA SER A 341 -10.56 -0.29 15.99
C SER A 341 -11.17 0.94 15.32
N TYR A 342 -11.66 1.88 16.12
CA TYR A 342 -11.69 3.29 15.71
C TYR A 342 -10.25 3.77 15.43
N PRO A 343 -10.03 4.90 14.74
CA PRO A 343 -8.74 5.58 14.76
C PRO A 343 -8.29 5.92 16.19
N ILE A 344 -7.32 5.18 16.74
CA ILE A 344 -6.87 5.35 18.13
C ILE A 344 -5.56 6.11 18.18
N HIS A 345 -5.42 7.03 19.12
CA HIS A 345 -4.14 7.59 19.53
C HIS A 345 -4.03 7.66 21.06
N ASP A 346 -2.80 7.64 21.57
CA ASP A 346 -2.43 7.83 22.98
C ASP A 346 -3.00 6.85 24.00
N HIS A 347 -3.88 5.94 23.60
CA HIS A 347 -4.34 4.89 24.49
C HIS A 347 -3.22 3.86 24.68
N ARG A 348 -2.84 3.62 25.93
CA ARG A 348 -1.75 2.70 26.30
C ARG A 348 -2.10 1.83 27.50
N GLY A 349 -3.02 2.30 28.33
CA GLY A 349 -3.45 1.63 29.53
C GLY A 349 -4.50 0.55 29.28
N PRO A 350 -5.11 0.03 30.36
CA PRO A 350 -6.14 -0.98 30.29
C PRO A 350 -7.39 -0.50 29.55
N MET A 351 -8.16 -1.42 28.97
CA MET A 351 -9.36 -1.10 28.21
C MET A 351 -10.43 -0.32 28.99
N ALA A 352 -10.42 -0.40 30.33
CA ALA A 352 -11.30 0.37 31.20
C ALA A 352 -11.05 1.89 31.12
N GLU A 353 -9.81 2.31 30.86
CA GLU A 353 -9.45 3.71 30.65
C GLU A 353 -10.11 4.26 29.38
N PHE A 354 -10.03 3.50 28.27
CA PHE A 354 -10.73 3.83 27.04
C PHE A 354 -12.24 3.88 27.25
N ALA A 355 -12.82 2.88 27.91
CA ALA A 355 -14.26 2.80 28.12
C ALA A 355 -14.80 4.00 28.91
N ALA A 356 -14.02 4.51 29.87
CA ALA A 356 -14.40 5.69 30.65
C ALA A 356 -14.39 6.98 29.81
N ASN A 357 -13.44 7.14 28.87
CA ASN A 357 -13.26 8.39 28.12
C ASN A 357 -12.84 8.16 26.65
N PRO A 358 -13.69 7.55 25.80
CA PRO A 358 -13.29 7.14 24.45
C PRO A 358 -12.90 8.32 23.54
N ALA A 359 -13.50 9.50 23.73
CA ALA A 359 -13.21 10.70 22.95
C ALA A 359 -11.77 11.22 23.14
N ASN A 360 -11.11 10.90 24.27
CA ASN A 360 -9.71 11.31 24.52
C ASN A 360 -8.71 10.54 23.65
N PHE A 361 -9.14 9.41 23.09
CA PHE A 361 -8.27 8.48 22.38
C PHE A 361 -8.68 8.28 20.91
N ARG A 362 -9.81 8.84 20.47
CA ARG A 362 -10.30 8.73 19.09
C ARG A 362 -9.91 9.97 18.28
N TYR A 363 -9.53 9.77 17.01
CA TYR A 363 -9.32 10.87 16.07
C TYR A 363 -9.96 10.62 14.68
N PRO A 364 -10.89 11.47 14.20
CA PRO A 364 -11.54 12.53 14.95
C PRO A 364 -12.27 11.98 16.19
N ALA A 365 -12.55 12.85 17.18
CA ALA A 365 -13.26 12.46 18.40
C ALA A 365 -14.73 12.09 18.16
N ASP A 366 -15.20 12.16 16.91
CA ASP A 366 -16.52 11.69 16.53
C ASP A 366 -16.67 10.17 16.67
N ALA A 367 -17.91 9.71 16.62
CA ALA A 367 -18.26 8.30 16.73
C ALA A 367 -18.43 7.64 15.36
N SER A 368 -17.85 8.21 14.29
CA SER A 368 -18.02 7.63 12.96
C SER A 368 -17.52 6.19 12.92
N SER A 369 -18.33 5.30 12.37
CA SER A 369 -17.94 3.91 12.09
C SER A 369 -16.97 3.79 10.91
N GLY A 370 -16.84 4.85 10.11
CA GLY A 370 -16.01 4.88 8.90
C GLY A 370 -16.56 4.07 7.74
N ARG A 371 -17.69 3.36 7.90
CA ARG A 371 -18.22 2.38 6.92
C ARG A 371 -18.54 2.96 5.54
N TYR A 372 -18.79 4.26 5.49
CA TYR A 372 -19.07 5.05 4.30
C TYR A 372 -20.14 4.42 3.38
N ASP A 373 -21.17 3.84 3.99
CA ASP A 373 -22.27 3.12 3.34
C ASP A 373 -23.61 3.87 3.41
N GLY A 374 -23.63 5.06 4.01
CA GLY A 374 -24.84 5.88 4.17
C GLY A 374 -25.64 5.58 5.43
N SER A 375 -25.20 4.62 6.26
CA SER A 375 -25.75 4.42 7.60
C SER A 375 -25.42 5.61 8.52
N ALA A 376 -26.16 5.74 9.63
CA ALA A 376 -25.93 6.83 10.58
C ALA A 376 -24.49 6.80 11.14
N ASN A 377 -23.86 7.98 11.25
CA ASN A 377 -22.49 8.12 11.73
C ASN A 377 -21.50 7.20 11.00
N SER A 378 -21.52 7.23 9.65
CA SER A 378 -20.66 6.36 8.82
C SER A 378 -19.70 7.11 7.91
N CYS A 379 -19.58 8.43 8.03
CA CYS A 379 -18.66 9.22 7.19
C CYS A 379 -17.20 8.71 7.28
N PRO A 380 -16.41 8.84 6.20
CA PRO A 380 -15.06 8.30 6.17
C PRO A 380 -14.18 9.01 7.21
N TYR A 381 -13.13 8.33 7.65
CA TYR A 381 -12.16 8.93 8.56
C TYR A 381 -11.31 9.97 7.80
N LEU A 382 -11.59 11.25 8.03
CA LEU A 382 -10.88 12.36 7.41
C LEU A 382 -9.53 12.62 8.09
N ARG A 383 -8.48 12.67 7.28
CA ARG A 383 -7.09 12.81 7.72
C ARG A 383 -6.34 13.80 6.84
N LYS A 384 -5.14 14.18 7.25
CA LYS A 384 -4.19 14.96 6.46
C LYS A 384 -3.02 14.07 6.09
N SER A 385 -2.40 14.34 4.95
CA SER A 385 -1.12 13.72 4.61
C SER A 385 -0.01 14.27 5.51
N GLY A 386 1.03 13.47 5.70
CA GLY A 386 2.20 13.80 6.52
C GLY A 386 2.20 13.10 7.89
N LYS A 387 3.26 13.34 8.65
CA LYS A 387 3.55 12.69 9.94
C LYS A 387 2.80 13.40 11.06
N GLN A 388 1.48 13.24 11.06
CA GLN A 388 0.58 13.85 12.04
C GLN A 388 -0.11 12.76 12.85
N LYS A 389 -0.25 13.00 14.14
CA LYS A 389 -0.96 12.10 15.04
C LYS A 389 -2.47 12.28 14.87
N GLN A 390 -3.04 11.53 13.92
CA GLN A 390 -4.45 11.62 13.52
C GLN A 390 -5.19 10.29 13.75
N GLY A 391 -4.81 9.59 14.83
CA GLY A 391 -5.26 8.23 15.15
C GLY A 391 -4.70 7.19 14.18
N THR A 392 -4.53 5.96 14.62
CA THR A 392 -4.16 4.81 13.79
C THR A 392 -5.28 3.79 13.88
N VAL A 393 -5.71 3.24 12.74
CA VAL A 393 -6.66 2.12 12.75
C VAL A 393 -5.89 0.83 12.99
N TYR A 394 -6.23 0.10 14.04
CA TYR A 394 -5.68 -1.22 14.33
C TYR A 394 -6.66 -2.28 13.86
N VAL A 395 -6.19 -3.18 13.01
CA VAL A 395 -6.98 -4.28 12.45
C VAL A 395 -6.36 -5.60 12.91
N VAL A 396 -7.18 -6.45 13.52
CA VAL A 396 -6.90 -7.86 13.79
C VAL A 396 -7.57 -8.66 12.68
N SER A 397 -6.81 -9.46 11.95
CA SER A 397 -7.25 -10.25 10.80
C SER A 397 -6.61 -11.64 10.84
N GLY A 398 -6.64 -12.29 12.01
CA GLY A 398 -6.05 -13.61 12.23
C GLY A 398 -6.99 -14.78 11.95
N SER A 399 -8.04 -14.57 11.16
CA SER A 399 -9.09 -15.56 10.93
C SER A 399 -9.05 -16.23 9.54
N ALA A 400 -7.93 -16.13 8.83
CA ALA A 400 -7.82 -16.62 7.45
C ALA A 400 -7.56 -18.14 7.36
N GLY A 401 -7.23 -18.80 8.47
CA GLY A 401 -7.14 -20.26 8.57
C GLY A 401 -7.59 -20.75 9.93
N GLN A 402 -6.90 -20.35 11.00
CA GLN A 402 -7.44 -20.51 12.35
C GLN A 402 -8.72 -19.68 12.53
N LEU A 403 -9.63 -20.18 13.37
CA LEU A 403 -10.86 -19.48 13.74
C LEU A 403 -11.29 -19.94 15.12
N GLY A 404 -11.44 -19.01 16.04
CA GLY A 404 -11.87 -19.32 17.40
C GLY A 404 -11.77 -18.10 18.31
N HIS A 405 -12.54 -18.11 19.38
CA HIS A 405 -12.50 -17.05 20.38
C HIS A 405 -12.75 -17.61 21.78
N ASN A 406 -12.30 -16.87 22.79
CA ASN A 406 -12.60 -17.19 24.18
C ASN A 406 -14.00 -16.66 24.51
N ALA A 407 -14.95 -17.55 24.77
CA ALA A 407 -16.35 -17.19 25.08
C ALA A 407 -16.52 -16.37 26.36
N ALA A 408 -15.53 -16.35 27.26
CA ALA A 408 -15.53 -15.51 28.45
C ALA A 408 -15.16 -14.04 28.16
N LEU A 409 -14.63 -13.74 26.97
CA LEU A 409 -14.19 -12.39 26.60
C LEU A 409 -15.28 -11.67 25.78
N GLY A 410 -15.62 -10.45 26.23
CA GLY A 410 -16.48 -9.52 25.50
C GLY A 410 -15.79 -8.91 24.28
N ASN A 411 -16.31 -7.80 23.74
CA ASN A 411 -15.59 -7.06 22.69
C ASN A 411 -14.68 -6.02 23.33
N HIS A 412 -13.49 -5.81 22.77
CA HIS A 412 -12.60 -4.75 23.23
C HIS A 412 -13.25 -3.38 22.89
N PRO A 413 -13.39 -2.44 23.83
CA PRO A 413 -14.18 -1.21 23.63
C PRO A 413 -13.60 -0.25 22.58
N VAL A 414 -12.32 -0.40 22.24
CA VAL A 414 -11.67 0.32 21.12
C VAL A 414 -12.18 -0.13 19.75
N MET A 415 -12.82 -1.29 19.65
CA MET A 415 -13.29 -1.86 18.40
C MET A 415 -14.57 -1.18 17.93
N ALA A 416 -14.54 -0.68 16.69
CA ALA A 416 -15.71 -0.24 15.95
C ALA A 416 -16.48 -1.42 15.36
N PHE A 417 -15.80 -2.54 15.12
CA PHE A 417 -16.39 -3.78 14.62
C PHE A 417 -15.62 -5.01 15.09
N THR A 418 -16.32 -6.10 15.36
CA THR A 418 -15.76 -7.41 15.75
C THR A 418 -16.57 -8.54 15.13
N GLU A 419 -15.91 -9.50 14.49
CA GLU A 419 -16.46 -10.77 14.01
C GLU A 419 -15.62 -11.93 14.57
N LYS A 420 -16.25 -12.79 15.38
CA LYS A 420 -15.59 -13.87 16.13
C LYS A 420 -15.92 -15.27 15.61
N ASN A 421 -16.94 -15.39 14.78
CA ASN A 421 -17.57 -16.66 14.44
C ASN A 421 -17.33 -17.06 12.99
N VAL A 422 -16.96 -16.11 12.14
CA VAL A 422 -16.76 -16.33 10.71
C VAL A 422 -15.38 -15.87 10.30
N GLY A 423 -14.59 -16.80 9.75
CA GLY A 423 -13.29 -16.50 9.16
C GLY A 423 -13.41 -15.68 7.88
N GLY A 424 -12.34 -14.99 7.52
CA GLY A 424 -12.34 -14.17 6.33
C GLY A 424 -10.96 -13.67 5.93
N SER A 425 -10.94 -12.87 4.89
CA SER A 425 -9.75 -12.18 4.39
C SER A 425 -9.91 -10.68 4.53
N PHE A 426 -8.82 -10.00 4.82
CA PHE A 426 -8.78 -8.54 4.82
C PHE A 426 -8.30 -8.04 3.45
N TYR A 427 -8.99 -7.03 2.92
CA TYR A 427 -8.73 -6.50 1.60
C TYR A 427 -8.70 -4.97 1.63
N MET A 428 -7.75 -4.37 0.93
CA MET A 428 -7.58 -2.93 0.83
C MET A 428 -7.55 -2.49 -0.64
N GLU A 429 -8.17 -1.37 -0.93
CA GLU A 429 -8.07 -0.67 -2.20
C GLU A 429 -7.64 0.78 -1.95
N VAL A 430 -6.52 1.18 -2.56
CA VAL A 430 -6.00 2.55 -2.46
C VAL A 430 -6.07 3.21 -3.83
N GLU A 431 -6.75 4.36 -3.90
CA GLU A 431 -6.83 5.19 -5.09
C GLU A 431 -6.59 6.65 -4.70
N ASP A 432 -5.48 7.22 -5.18
CA ASP A 432 -5.09 8.61 -4.91
C ASP A 432 -5.03 8.93 -3.40
N ASN A 433 -6.03 9.63 -2.87
CA ASN A 433 -6.15 10.01 -1.46
C ASN A 433 -7.28 9.30 -0.72
N ARG A 434 -7.80 8.20 -1.28
CA ARG A 434 -8.78 7.31 -0.67
C ARG A 434 -8.16 5.93 -0.41
N LEU A 435 -8.43 5.38 0.77
CA LEU A 435 -8.18 3.98 1.11
C LEU A 435 -9.51 3.38 1.57
N ASP A 436 -10.01 2.38 0.85
CA ASP A 436 -11.13 1.54 1.28
C ASP A 436 -10.58 0.21 1.80
N ALA A 437 -11.09 -0.25 2.93
CA ALA A 437 -10.71 -1.52 3.53
C ALA A 437 -11.96 -2.34 3.83
N LYS A 438 -11.87 -3.67 3.68
CA LYS A 438 -13.00 -4.61 3.71
C LYS A 438 -12.61 -5.91 4.38
N PHE A 439 -13.52 -6.45 5.17
CA PHE A 439 -13.46 -7.84 5.62
C PHE A 439 -14.41 -8.69 4.80
N ILE A 440 -13.86 -9.68 4.11
CA ILE A 440 -14.57 -10.56 3.19
C ILE A 440 -14.70 -11.93 3.85
N GLN A 441 -15.93 -12.32 4.18
CA GLN A 441 -16.19 -13.57 4.86
C GLN A 441 -16.10 -14.80 3.96
N ALA A 442 -15.78 -15.92 4.60
CA ALA A 442 -15.63 -17.24 4.02
C ALA A 442 -16.96 -18.01 3.82
N ASN A 443 -18.11 -17.43 4.20
CA ASN A 443 -19.37 -18.18 4.35
C ASN A 443 -19.86 -18.86 3.07
N ALA A 444 -19.84 -20.20 3.07
CA ALA A 444 -20.58 -20.99 2.10
C ALA A 444 -22.09 -20.97 2.41
N PRO A 445 -23.00 -21.01 1.41
CA PRO A 445 -22.72 -21.08 -0.02
C PRO A 445 -22.48 -19.71 -0.70
N THR A 446 -22.79 -18.59 -0.02
CA THR A 446 -22.59 -17.24 -0.56
C THR A 446 -21.21 -16.70 -0.21
N PHE A 447 -20.19 -17.22 -0.89
CA PHE A 447 -18.81 -16.76 -0.76
C PHE A 447 -18.68 -15.26 -1.08
N GLY A 448 -17.81 -14.54 -0.37
CA GLY A 448 -17.40 -13.19 -0.77
C GLY A 448 -18.25 -12.03 -0.23
N VAL A 449 -19.04 -12.27 0.82
CA VAL A 449 -19.82 -11.21 1.48
C VAL A 449 -18.89 -10.28 2.27
N VAL A 450 -19.03 -8.98 2.05
CA VAL A 450 -18.37 -7.93 2.84
C VAL A 450 -19.23 -7.62 4.07
N THR A 451 -18.77 -7.95 5.27
CA THR A 451 -19.53 -7.70 6.52
C THR A 451 -19.06 -6.46 7.26
N ASP A 452 -17.79 -6.13 7.13
CA ASP A 452 -17.25 -4.86 7.57
C ASP A 452 -16.47 -4.19 6.45
N GLN A 453 -16.58 -2.87 6.42
CA GLN A 453 -15.82 -2.02 5.52
C GLN A 453 -15.59 -0.67 6.19
N PHE A 454 -14.58 0.05 5.75
CA PHE A 454 -14.34 1.42 6.18
C PHE A 454 -13.47 2.17 5.17
N THR A 455 -13.57 3.50 5.21
CA THR A 455 -12.85 4.39 4.29
C THR A 455 -12.03 5.41 5.08
N LEU A 456 -10.76 5.55 4.70
CA LEU A 456 -9.90 6.67 5.10
C LEU A 456 -9.77 7.62 3.90
N MET A 457 -9.85 8.92 4.16
CA MET A 457 -9.71 9.95 3.14
C MET A 457 -8.69 11.01 3.60
N LYS A 458 -7.62 11.22 2.84
CA LYS A 458 -6.59 12.22 3.15
C LYS A 458 -6.79 13.51 2.37
N ASP A 459 -6.57 14.66 3.00
CA ASP A 459 -6.55 15.98 2.33
C ASP A 459 -7.85 16.36 1.61
N ALA A 460 -8.98 15.79 2.05
CA ALA A 460 -10.32 16.11 1.58
C ALA A 460 -10.95 17.27 2.37
N GLY A 461 -12.00 17.89 1.81
CA GLY A 461 -12.76 18.94 2.50
C GLY A 461 -12.14 20.32 2.35
N ARG A 462 -11.66 20.66 1.15
CA ARG A 462 -10.88 21.87 0.90
C ARG A 462 -11.77 23.10 0.76
N THR A 463 -11.31 24.21 1.32
CA THR A 463 -11.83 25.55 1.00
C THR A 463 -10.77 26.31 0.23
N GLN A 464 -11.09 26.80 -0.96
CA GLN A 464 -10.17 27.53 -1.82
C GLN A 464 -10.78 28.83 -2.32
N SER A 465 -9.93 29.86 -2.45
CA SER A 465 -10.31 31.13 -3.05
C SER A 465 -9.42 31.40 -4.25
N LEU A 466 -10.03 31.66 -5.41
CA LEU A 466 -9.34 31.96 -6.66
C LEU A 466 -9.74 33.34 -7.16
N THR A 467 -8.78 34.04 -7.76
CA THR A 467 -9.00 35.32 -8.43
C THR A 467 -8.66 35.15 -9.90
N ILE A 468 -9.63 35.42 -10.78
CA ILE A 468 -9.45 35.33 -12.24
C ILE A 468 -9.93 36.60 -12.93
N ALA A 469 -9.42 36.87 -14.13
CA ALA A 469 -9.88 37.99 -14.94
C ALA A 469 -11.29 37.73 -15.51
N ALA A 470 -12.06 38.78 -15.77
CA ALA A 470 -13.34 38.66 -16.47
C ALA A 470 -13.20 37.90 -17.80
N GLY A 471 -14.15 37.02 -18.09
CA GLY A 471 -14.15 36.18 -19.29
C GLY A 471 -13.19 34.99 -19.25
N GLN A 472 -12.35 34.85 -18.21
CA GLN A 472 -11.54 33.66 -18.00
C GLN A 472 -12.35 32.58 -17.27
N SER A 473 -11.99 31.33 -17.53
CA SER A 473 -12.53 30.17 -16.81
C SER A 473 -11.59 29.72 -15.70
N ALA A 474 -12.14 29.08 -14.67
CA ALA A 474 -11.40 28.35 -13.66
C ALA A 474 -11.72 26.87 -13.72
N THR A 475 -10.68 26.02 -13.65
CA THR A 475 -10.83 24.58 -13.46
C THR A 475 -10.88 24.28 -11.97
N LEU A 476 -11.97 23.68 -11.51
CA LEU A 476 -12.16 23.26 -10.12
C LEU A 476 -12.15 21.74 -10.06
N THR A 477 -11.43 21.15 -9.11
CA THR A 477 -11.32 19.70 -8.97
C THR A 477 -11.59 19.30 -7.53
N ALA A 478 -12.61 18.48 -7.33
CA ALA A 478 -12.92 17.92 -6.02
C ALA A 478 -11.69 17.21 -5.43
N SER A 479 -11.40 17.53 -4.17
CA SER A 479 -10.23 17.05 -3.43
C SER A 479 -10.33 15.60 -3.02
N PHE A 480 -11.46 14.93 -3.26
CA PHE A 480 -11.75 13.55 -2.87
C PHE A 480 -12.11 12.69 -4.08
N VAL A 481 -12.04 11.36 -3.91
CA VAL A 481 -12.46 10.36 -4.90
C VAL A 481 -13.79 9.74 -4.44
N ALA A 482 -14.91 10.21 -5.00
CA ALA A 482 -16.25 9.72 -4.70
C ALA A 482 -17.18 9.97 -5.89
N ASP A 483 -18.48 9.95 -5.65
CA ASP A 483 -19.44 10.64 -6.50
C ASP A 483 -19.47 12.15 -6.20
N TYR A 484 -19.94 12.96 -7.15
CA TYR A 484 -19.84 14.42 -7.09
C TYR A 484 -21.18 15.08 -7.37
N GLN A 485 -21.53 16.09 -6.58
CA GLN A 485 -22.68 16.95 -6.77
C GLN A 485 -22.24 18.40 -6.63
N TRP A 486 -22.07 19.09 -7.76
CA TRP A 486 -21.65 20.50 -7.80
C TRP A 486 -22.84 21.43 -7.74
N THR A 487 -22.81 22.39 -6.82
CA THR A 487 -23.80 23.46 -6.71
C THR A 487 -23.18 24.85 -6.86
N ASP A 488 -23.93 25.77 -7.47
CA ASP A 488 -23.55 27.17 -7.62
C ASP A 488 -23.99 28.03 -6.40
N SER A 489 -23.76 29.35 -6.45
CA SER A 489 -24.14 30.27 -5.39
C SER A 489 -25.65 30.31 -5.10
N ALA A 490 -26.48 29.89 -6.05
CA ALA A 490 -27.92 29.77 -5.90
C ALA A 490 -28.36 28.36 -5.46
N SER A 491 -27.40 27.50 -5.12
CA SER A 491 -27.59 26.09 -4.76
C SER A 491 -28.15 25.22 -5.89
N ASN A 492 -28.08 25.67 -7.14
CA ASN A 492 -28.48 24.85 -8.29
C ASN A 492 -27.42 23.81 -8.59
N THR A 493 -27.82 22.54 -8.72
CA THR A 493 -26.90 21.48 -9.15
C THR A 493 -26.61 21.61 -10.65
N PHE A 494 -25.34 21.58 -11.05
CA PHE A 494 -24.97 21.79 -12.46
C PHE A 494 -23.96 20.79 -13.04
N ALA A 495 -23.29 19.97 -12.22
CA ALA A 495 -22.32 18.99 -12.70
C ALA A 495 -22.11 17.83 -11.70
N ASN A 496 -21.60 16.70 -12.21
CA ASN A 496 -21.34 15.47 -11.45
C ASN A 496 -19.97 14.83 -11.74
N SER A 497 -19.06 15.56 -12.39
CA SER A 497 -17.68 15.12 -12.63
C SER A 497 -16.74 15.57 -11.52
N ARG A 498 -15.61 14.86 -11.33
CA ARG A 498 -14.59 15.26 -10.35
C ARG A 498 -14.03 16.65 -10.62
N THR A 499 -13.88 16.98 -11.89
CA THR A 499 -13.37 18.28 -12.37
C THR A 499 -14.44 18.99 -13.19
N VAL A 500 -14.60 20.29 -12.96
CA VAL A 500 -15.50 21.17 -13.70
C VAL A 500 -14.76 22.42 -14.15
N VAL A 501 -15.25 23.05 -15.20
CA VAL A 501 -14.78 24.35 -15.68
C VAL A 501 -15.92 25.35 -15.50
N VAL A 502 -15.65 26.43 -14.77
CA VAL A 502 -16.62 27.50 -14.51
C VAL A 502 -16.14 28.82 -15.11
N THR A 503 -17.05 29.61 -15.65
CA THR A 503 -16.78 30.96 -16.15
C THR A 503 -17.74 31.93 -15.46
N PRO A 504 -17.40 32.40 -14.25
CA PRO A 504 -18.28 33.27 -13.49
C PRO A 504 -18.44 34.63 -14.20
N PRO A 505 -19.61 35.30 -14.06
CA PRO A 505 -19.81 36.63 -14.65
C PRO A 505 -18.78 37.63 -14.14
N ALA A 506 -18.40 38.61 -14.98
CA ALA A 506 -17.43 39.65 -14.63
C ALA A 506 -17.84 40.46 -13.39
N GLY A 507 -16.89 40.78 -12.51
CA GLY A 507 -17.13 41.63 -11.35
C GLY A 507 -17.91 40.97 -10.20
N THR A 508 -18.00 39.63 -10.19
CA THR A 508 -18.77 38.88 -9.19
C THR A 508 -17.87 38.06 -8.28
N ILE A 509 -18.42 37.67 -7.13
CA ILE A 509 -17.87 36.61 -6.30
C ILE A 509 -18.88 35.47 -6.37
N GLN A 510 -18.47 34.33 -6.92
CA GLN A 510 -19.29 33.13 -6.95
C GLN A 510 -18.71 32.07 -6.03
N THR A 511 -19.57 31.33 -5.35
CA THR A 511 -19.20 30.17 -4.57
C THR A 511 -19.70 28.93 -5.28
N TYR A 512 -18.81 27.96 -5.46
CA TYR A 512 -19.12 26.64 -5.96
C TYR A 512 -18.82 25.63 -4.87
N VAL A 513 -19.75 24.74 -4.60
CA VAL A 513 -19.60 23.68 -3.61
C VAL A 513 -19.68 22.35 -4.33
N VAL A 514 -18.84 21.39 -3.93
CA VAL A 514 -18.99 20.00 -4.36
C VAL A 514 -19.11 19.10 -3.15
N THR A 515 -20.18 18.30 -3.12
CA THR A 515 -20.40 17.28 -2.10
C THR A 515 -20.48 15.89 -2.71
N ASP A 516 -20.34 14.86 -1.89
CA ASP A 516 -20.76 13.50 -2.24
C ASP A 516 -22.25 13.27 -1.91
N SER A 517 -22.85 12.21 -2.45
CA SER A 517 -24.25 11.84 -2.19
C SER A 517 -24.54 11.54 -0.73
N LYS A 518 -23.54 11.11 0.04
CA LYS A 518 -23.69 10.78 1.46
C LYS A 518 -23.54 12.00 2.38
N GLN A 519 -23.27 13.17 1.82
CA GLN A 519 -23.11 14.44 2.55
C GLN A 519 -22.00 14.38 3.61
N CYS A 520 -20.97 13.57 3.36
CA CYS A 520 -19.83 13.38 4.23
C CYS A 520 -18.61 14.20 3.79
N LEU A 521 -18.52 14.53 2.51
CA LEU A 521 -17.40 15.22 1.90
C LEU A 521 -17.91 16.52 1.29
N ARG A 522 -17.15 17.60 1.49
CA ARG A 522 -17.51 18.93 0.98
C ARG A 522 -16.29 19.77 0.70
N ASP A 523 -16.10 20.16 -0.57
CA ASP A 523 -15.20 21.25 -0.91
C ASP A 523 -15.98 22.53 -1.21
N THR A 524 -15.35 23.67 -0.98
CA THR A 524 -15.88 25.01 -1.28
C THR A 524 -14.86 25.82 -2.06
N TYR A 525 -15.27 26.37 -3.20
CA TYR A 525 -14.46 27.22 -4.07
C TYR A 525 -15.11 28.59 -4.19
N THR A 526 -14.43 29.64 -3.73
CA THR A 526 -14.85 31.02 -3.91
C THR A 526 -14.06 31.65 -5.05
N ILE A 527 -14.72 31.95 -6.17
CA ILE A 527 -14.11 32.56 -7.34
C ILE A 527 -14.49 34.03 -7.40
N ARG A 528 -13.49 34.90 -7.34
CA ARG A 528 -13.65 36.33 -7.57
C ARG A 528 -13.22 36.67 -8.98
N THR A 529 -14.14 37.23 -9.76
CA THR A 529 -13.87 37.74 -11.10
C THR A 529 -13.76 39.26 -11.05
N TYR A 530 -12.69 39.81 -11.63
CA TYR A 530 -12.55 41.25 -11.74
C TYR A 530 -13.06 41.70 -13.10
N GLY A 531 -14.13 42.50 -13.06
CA GLY A 531 -14.73 43.10 -14.25
C GLY A 531 -13.87 44.23 -14.78
N GLY A 532 -13.06 43.94 -15.79
CA GLY A 532 -12.50 44.92 -16.73
C GLY A 532 -11.38 45.82 -16.21
N ASP A 533 -11.41 46.25 -14.95
CA ASP A 533 -10.50 47.28 -14.46
C ASP A 533 -9.87 46.89 -13.09
N LEU A 534 -8.53 46.98 -12.98
CA LEU A 534 -7.78 46.86 -11.72
C LEU A 534 -7.93 48.15 -10.92
N SER A 535 -7.97 48.07 -9.60
CA SER A 535 -7.92 49.25 -8.73
C SER A 535 -6.82 49.09 -7.70
N THR A 536 -6.18 50.20 -7.33
CA THR A 536 -5.24 50.20 -6.21
C THR A 536 -6.00 50.04 -4.90
N VAL A 537 -5.59 49.13 -4.01
CA VAL A 537 -6.26 48.87 -2.70
C VAL A 537 -5.52 49.46 -1.50
N ARG A 538 -4.28 49.92 -1.70
CA ARG A 538 -3.44 50.59 -0.68
C ARG A 538 -2.35 51.41 -1.36
N ASP A 539 -1.72 52.31 -0.60
CA ASP A 539 -0.50 52.99 -1.05
C ASP A 539 0.63 51.98 -1.24
N GLY A 540 1.52 52.20 -2.23
CA GLY A 540 2.65 51.31 -2.46
C GLY A 540 3.28 51.41 -3.84
N ASN A 541 4.07 50.39 -4.20
CA ASN A 541 4.78 50.35 -5.46
C ASN A 541 3.96 49.66 -6.55
N TRP A 542 4.07 50.13 -7.80
CA TRP A 542 3.36 49.57 -8.96
C TRP A 542 3.63 48.07 -9.16
N ASN A 543 4.87 47.64 -8.90
CA ASN A 543 5.31 46.26 -9.09
C ASN A 543 5.02 45.35 -7.89
N ASP A 544 4.35 45.83 -6.84
CA ASP A 544 3.85 45.00 -5.74
C ASP A 544 2.46 44.45 -6.11
N PRO A 545 2.30 43.13 -6.31
CA PRO A 545 1.01 42.51 -6.61
C PRO A 545 -0.09 42.89 -5.61
N THR A 546 0.26 43.01 -4.33
CA THR A 546 -0.69 43.22 -3.23
C THR A 546 -1.27 44.64 -3.18
N VAL A 547 -0.71 45.58 -3.95
CA VAL A 547 -1.24 46.93 -4.15
C VAL A 547 -2.49 46.91 -5.04
N TRP A 548 -2.66 45.88 -5.86
CA TRP A 548 -3.70 45.80 -6.86
C TRP A 548 -4.85 44.91 -6.41
N SER A 549 -6.06 45.29 -6.79
CA SER A 549 -7.29 44.60 -6.41
C SER A 549 -7.28 43.12 -6.77
N ALA A 550 -6.60 42.71 -7.84
CA ALA A 550 -6.48 41.31 -8.26
C ALA A 550 -5.20 40.60 -7.78
N ASN A 551 -4.47 41.16 -6.81
CA ASN A 551 -3.22 40.63 -6.27
C ASN A 551 -2.18 40.24 -7.35
N ARG A 552 -2.07 41.06 -8.41
CA ARG A 552 -1.09 40.94 -9.50
C ARG A 552 -0.75 42.31 -10.07
N VAL A 553 0.42 42.42 -10.68
CA VAL A 553 0.84 43.65 -11.38
C VAL A 553 0.02 43.82 -12.69
N PRO A 554 -0.41 45.05 -13.04
CA PRO A 554 -1.08 45.34 -14.29
C PRO A 554 -0.24 45.03 -15.54
N THR A 555 -0.92 44.68 -16.62
CA THR A 555 -0.39 44.35 -17.95
C THR A 555 -0.92 45.34 -18.99
N ARG A 556 -0.44 45.23 -20.24
CA ARG A 556 -0.90 46.06 -21.37
C ARG A 556 -2.39 45.89 -21.72
N ALA A 557 -3.07 44.87 -21.19
CA ALA A 557 -4.50 44.65 -21.42
C ALA A 557 -5.39 45.32 -20.34
N ASP A 558 -4.80 45.77 -19.22
CA ASP A 558 -5.58 46.16 -18.05
C ASP A 558 -5.94 47.64 -18.04
N ILE A 559 -7.20 47.96 -17.78
CA ILE A 559 -7.56 49.30 -17.34
C ILE A 559 -7.28 49.37 -15.83
N VAL A 560 -6.57 50.38 -15.34
CA VAL A 560 -6.27 50.53 -13.91
C VAL A 560 -6.87 51.81 -13.35
N HIS A 561 -7.35 51.77 -12.11
CA HIS A 561 -7.89 52.91 -11.36
C HIS A 561 -6.95 53.21 -10.20
N ILE A 562 -6.38 54.40 -10.24
CA ILE A 562 -5.47 54.89 -9.22
C ILE A 562 -6.26 55.65 -8.16
N GLY A 563 -6.52 54.98 -7.04
CA GLY A 563 -7.18 55.51 -5.85
C GLY A 563 -6.25 55.79 -4.67
N HIS A 564 -5.06 55.20 -4.70
CA HIS A 564 -4.03 55.29 -3.67
C HIS A 564 -2.75 55.92 -4.23
N LEU A 565 -1.82 56.30 -3.35
CA LEU A 565 -0.51 56.82 -3.73
C LEU A 565 0.36 55.69 -4.26
N ILE A 566 0.54 55.66 -5.59
CA ILE A 566 1.34 54.64 -6.27
C ILE A 566 2.65 55.22 -6.76
N THR A 567 3.74 54.51 -6.49
CA THR A 567 5.07 54.83 -7.03
C THR A 567 5.50 53.75 -8.04
N ILE A 568 5.90 54.15 -9.24
CA ILE A 568 6.65 53.28 -10.14
C ILE A 568 8.13 53.41 -9.75
N PRO A 569 8.79 52.36 -9.24
CA PRO A 569 10.14 52.48 -8.71
C PRO A 569 11.18 52.87 -9.77
N THR A 570 12.35 53.34 -9.32
CA THR A 570 13.51 53.70 -10.17
C THR A 570 13.79 52.61 -11.20
N ASN A 571 14.04 53.01 -12.46
CA ASN A 571 14.31 52.12 -13.59
C ASN A 571 13.27 50.99 -13.83
N THR A 572 12.03 51.15 -13.34
CA THR A 572 10.96 50.17 -13.55
C THR A 572 10.12 50.51 -14.77
N GLN A 573 9.85 49.51 -15.60
CA GLN A 573 8.88 49.60 -16.70
C GLN A 573 7.53 49.03 -16.25
N ALA A 574 6.54 49.91 -16.12
CA ALA A 574 5.15 49.58 -15.83
C ALA A 574 4.32 49.47 -17.12
N PHE A 575 3.24 48.68 -17.07
CA PHE A 575 2.32 48.47 -18.19
C PHE A 575 0.86 48.63 -17.75
N ALA A 576 0.06 49.29 -18.56
CA ALA A 576 -1.39 49.30 -18.46
C ALA A 576 -2.00 49.35 -19.87
N GLY A 577 -3.21 48.84 -20.05
CA GLY A 577 -4.03 49.13 -21.22
C GLY A 577 -4.59 50.56 -21.15
N ARG A 578 -5.09 50.99 -20.00
CA ARG A 578 -5.55 52.37 -19.76
C ARG A 578 -5.38 52.74 -18.29
N VAL A 579 -5.12 54.01 -17.98
CA VAL A 579 -5.04 54.48 -16.58
C VAL A 579 -6.12 55.52 -16.32
N LYS A 580 -6.94 55.27 -15.31
CA LYS A 580 -7.97 56.18 -14.78
C LYS A 580 -7.53 56.64 -13.39
N TYR A 581 -7.69 57.92 -13.11
CA TYR A 581 -7.34 58.50 -11.82
C TYR A 581 -8.62 58.85 -11.07
N LEU A 582 -8.72 58.45 -9.79
CA LEU A 582 -9.73 59.01 -8.91
C LEU A 582 -9.38 60.48 -8.58
N PRO A 583 -10.37 61.31 -8.19
CA PRO A 583 -10.14 62.74 -7.97
C PRO A 583 -8.94 63.02 -7.06
N GLY A 584 -7.99 63.82 -7.55
CA GLY A 584 -6.79 64.24 -6.81
C GLY A 584 -5.66 63.21 -6.70
N LYS A 585 -5.76 62.05 -7.36
CA LYS A 585 -4.74 60.99 -7.31
C LYS A 585 -3.75 61.08 -8.47
N ARG A 586 -2.53 60.60 -8.24
CA ARG A 586 -1.40 60.62 -9.18
C ARG A 586 -0.47 59.43 -8.95
N ILE A 587 0.25 59.05 -10.00
CA ILE A 587 1.36 58.09 -9.93
C ILE A 587 2.67 58.88 -9.82
N PHE A 588 3.54 58.47 -8.90
CA PHE A 588 4.90 58.99 -8.78
C PHE A 588 5.87 58.12 -9.56
N TYR A 589 6.83 58.75 -10.24
CA TYR A 589 7.84 58.07 -11.04
C TYR A 589 9.19 58.24 -10.36
N GLY A 590 9.83 57.12 -10.01
CA GLY A 590 11.24 57.12 -9.65
C GLY A 590 12.12 57.50 -10.85
N PRO A 591 13.39 57.88 -10.63
CA PRO A 591 14.30 58.19 -11.73
C PRO A 591 14.38 57.04 -12.75
N GLY A 592 14.24 57.36 -14.04
CA GLY A 592 14.27 56.34 -15.12
C GLY A 592 13.04 55.43 -15.20
N ALA A 593 12.02 55.61 -14.33
CA ALA A 593 10.77 54.87 -14.40
C ALA A 593 9.95 55.23 -15.64
N ARG A 594 9.22 54.25 -16.19
CA ARG A 594 8.37 54.43 -17.37
C ARG A 594 7.05 53.70 -17.18
N LEU A 595 5.96 54.30 -17.67
CA LEU A 595 4.67 53.65 -17.80
C LEU A 595 4.31 53.58 -19.28
N SER A 596 4.07 52.38 -19.80
CA SER A 596 3.52 52.17 -21.12
C SER A 596 2.02 51.90 -20.98
N ALA A 597 1.20 52.91 -21.25
CA ALA A 597 -0.24 52.79 -21.35
C ALA A 597 -0.68 52.68 -22.83
N GLY A 598 -1.69 51.86 -23.14
CA GLY A 598 -2.38 51.90 -24.43
C GLY A 598 -3.25 53.16 -24.54
N PHE A 599 -3.41 53.70 -25.75
CA PHE A 599 -4.26 54.86 -26.01
C PHE A 599 -5.75 54.53 -25.88
#